data_AF-A0A4D7C7B6-F1
#
_entry.id   AF-A0A4D7C7B6-F1
#
_cell.length_a   1.000
_cell.length_b   1.000
_cell.length_c   1.000
_cell.angle_alpha   90.00
_cell.angle_beta   90.00
_cell.angle_gamma   90.00
#
_symmetry.space_group_name_H-M   'P 1'
#
loop_
_entity.id
_entity.type
_entity.pdbx_description
1 polymer ?
#
loop_
_entity_poly.entity_id
_entity_poly.type
_entity_poly.pdbx_seq_one_letter_code
_entity_poly.pdbx_strand_id
1 'polypeptide(L)'
;MTIGDLFVSDWSSGSFTGAEARQTLDVWTAAFGQQTARDILGALTGALATLPAQTASDRIVSARVTGWRLIADPEGDALHGVLDVRLRLHPLGV
;
A
#
# COMPACT_ATOMS: atom_id res chain seq x y z
N MET A 1 0.33 10.10 -9.12
CA MET A 1 0.58 9.07 -8.11
C MET A 1 1.93 8.45 -8.41
N THR A 2 2.74 8.20 -7.40
CA THR A 2 3.98 7.42 -7.52
C THR A 2 3.96 6.28 -6.51
N ILE A 3 4.73 5.24 -6.83
CA ILE A 3 4.99 4.12 -5.94
C ILE A 3 6.34 4.42 -5.29
N GLY A 4 6.35 4.58 -3.98
CA GLY A 4 7.54 4.90 -3.20
C GLY A 4 8.40 3.66 -2.93
N ASP A 5 9.14 3.69 -1.83
CA ASP A 5 10.06 2.61 -1.48
C ASP A 5 9.34 1.31 -1.15
N LEU A 6 9.93 0.22 -1.64
CA LEU A 6 9.56 -1.15 -1.32
C LEU A 6 10.56 -1.72 -0.32
N PHE A 7 10.09 -2.09 0.86
CA PHE A 7 10.88 -2.81 1.85
C PHE A 7 10.39 -4.24 1.98
N VAL A 8 11.28 -5.21 1.83
CA VAL A 8 10.96 -6.64 1.99
C VAL A 8 11.73 -7.22 3.17
N SER A 9 11.03 -7.93 4.04
CA SER A 9 11.60 -8.63 5.19
C SER A 9 11.08 -10.06 5.30
N ASP A 10 11.84 -10.90 6.00
CA ASP A 10 11.40 -12.26 6.32
C ASP A 10 10.18 -12.24 7.26
N TRP A 11 9.19 -13.06 6.93
CA TRP A 11 8.01 -13.34 7.75
C TRP A 11 7.84 -14.85 7.97
N SER A 12 8.88 -15.64 7.73
CA SER A 12 8.88 -17.07 7.98
C SER A 12 8.68 -17.40 9.46
N SER A 13 8.23 -18.63 9.71
CA SER A 13 8.20 -19.23 11.04
C SER A 13 8.68 -20.68 10.98
N GLY A 14 8.78 -21.37 12.11
CA GLY A 14 9.19 -22.78 12.13
C GLY A 14 8.30 -23.73 11.32
N SER A 15 7.09 -23.30 10.92
CA SER A 15 6.15 -24.11 10.16
C SER A 15 5.89 -23.63 8.72
N PHE A 16 6.42 -22.48 8.30
CA PHE A 16 6.22 -21.96 6.95
C PHE A 16 7.30 -20.94 6.54
N THR A 17 7.52 -20.80 5.24
CA THR A 17 8.31 -19.70 4.67
C THR A 17 7.41 -18.56 4.23
N GLY A 18 7.84 -17.32 4.44
CA GLY A 18 7.03 -16.16 4.07
C GLY A 18 7.84 -14.89 3.93
N ALA A 19 7.30 -13.95 3.16
CA ALA A 19 7.85 -12.61 3.01
C ALA A 19 6.82 -11.56 3.41
N GLU A 20 7.27 -10.50 4.06
CA GLU A 20 6.50 -9.29 4.30
C GLU A 20 7.05 -8.17 3.41
N ALA A 21 6.19 -7.62 2.55
CA ALA A 21 6.50 -6.47 1.73
C ALA A 21 5.76 -5.24 2.30
N ARG A 22 6.48 -4.15 2.51
CA ARG A 22 5.95 -2.85 2.92
C ARG A 22 6.18 -1.87 1.79
N GLN A 23 5.12 -1.20 1.36
CA GLN A 23 5.11 -0.32 0.21
C GLN A 23 4.44 0.99 0.61
N THR A 24 5.06 2.11 0.26
CA THR A 24 4.42 3.43 0.34
C THR A 24 3.87 3.83 -1.03
N LEU A 25 2.66 4.37 -1.05
CA LEU A 25 2.02 4.93 -2.23
C LEU A 25 1.78 6.43 -2.00
N ASP A 26 2.24 7.24 -2.95
CA ASP A 26 2.17 8.69 -2.88
C ASP A 26 1.19 9.22 -3.93
N VAL A 27 0.26 10.04 -3.49
CA VAL A 27 -0.78 10.65 -4.31
C VAL A 27 -0.68 12.15 -4.17
N TRP A 28 -0.57 12.85 -5.29
CA TRP A 28 -0.70 14.30 -5.32
C TRP A 28 -2.00 14.68 -5.98
N THR A 29 -2.70 15.62 -5.38
CA THR A 29 -3.88 16.24 -5.96
C THR A 29 -3.60 17.74 -6.05
N ALA A 30 -3.87 18.35 -7.21
CA ALA A 30 -4.09 19.80 -7.26
C ALA A 30 -5.26 20.15 -6.32
N ALA A 31 -5.33 21.40 -5.85
CA ALA A 31 -6.28 21.95 -4.86
C ALA A 31 -7.77 21.61 -5.11
N PHE A 32 -8.13 20.35 -4.93
CA PHE A 32 -9.46 19.85 -4.66
C PHE A 32 -9.38 19.37 -3.21
N GLY A 33 -10.25 19.91 -2.37
CA GLY A 33 -10.07 19.89 -0.91
C GLY A 33 -9.88 18.50 -0.30
N GLN A 34 -9.67 18.46 1.03
CA GLN A 34 -9.39 17.23 1.78
C GLN A 34 -10.31 16.04 1.45
N GLN A 35 -11.55 16.29 1.04
CA GLN A 35 -12.47 15.24 0.61
C GLN A 35 -11.97 14.45 -0.60
N THR A 36 -11.48 15.11 -1.65
CA THR A 36 -10.96 14.43 -2.85
C THR A 36 -9.76 13.56 -2.51
N ALA A 37 -8.85 14.04 -1.67
CA ALA A 37 -7.72 13.24 -1.21
C ALA A 37 -8.18 12.02 -0.40
N ARG A 38 -9.20 12.16 0.46
CA ARG A 38 -9.81 11.05 1.18
C ARG A 38 -10.50 10.05 0.26
N ASP A 39 -11.18 10.52 -0.78
CA ASP A 39 -11.86 9.66 -1.76
C ASP A 39 -10.83 8.81 -2.53
N ILE A 40 -9.69 9.40 -2.92
CA ILE A 40 -8.59 8.65 -3.57
C ILE A 40 -8.01 7.62 -2.61
N LEU A 41 -7.71 7.99 -1.36
CA LEU A 41 -7.22 7.05 -0.35
C LEU A 41 -8.23 5.91 -0.08
N GLY A 42 -9.52 6.22 -0.07
CA GLY A 42 -10.60 5.24 0.04
C GLY A 42 -10.63 4.28 -1.15
N ALA A 43 -10.53 4.80 -2.37
CA ALA A 43 -10.47 4.00 -3.60
C ALA A 43 -9.24 3.08 -3.62
N LEU A 44 -8.06 3.57 -3.21
CA LEU A 44 -6.85 2.76 -3.08
C LEU A 44 -7.01 1.65 -2.03
N THR A 45 -7.61 1.97 -0.89
CA THR A 45 -7.92 0.98 0.16
C THR A 45 -8.87 -0.10 -0.35
N GLY A 46 -9.90 0.29 -1.12
CA GLY A 46 -10.81 -0.64 -1.78
C GLY A 46 -10.12 -1.54 -2.80
N ALA A 47 -9.26 -0.97 -3.64
CA ALA A 47 -8.49 -1.72 -4.64
C ALA A 47 -7.56 -2.76 -4.00
N LEU A 48 -6.96 -2.44 -2.84
CA LEU A 48 -6.15 -3.39 -2.08
C LEU A 48 -6.96 -4.59 -1.59
N ALA A 49 -8.22 -4.38 -1.20
CA ALA A 49 -9.12 -5.46 -0.79
C ALA A 49 -9.51 -6.38 -1.96
N THR A 50 -9.41 -5.89 -3.20
CA THR A 50 -9.69 -6.66 -4.42
C THR A 50 -8.43 -7.21 -5.09
N LEU A 51 -7.26 -7.13 -4.44
CA LEU A 51 -6.04 -7.67 -5.01
C LEU A 51 -6.18 -9.16 -5.31
N PRO A 52 -5.63 -9.65 -6.43
CA PRO A 52 -5.56 -11.07 -6.71
C PRO A 52 -4.90 -11.79 -5.53
N ALA A 53 -5.48 -12.91 -5.09
CA ALA A 53 -4.96 -13.66 -3.96
C ALA A 53 -3.59 -14.32 -4.24
N GLN A 54 -3.10 -14.27 -5.47
CA GLN A 54 -1.88 -14.91 -5.93
C GLN A 54 -1.17 -14.04 -6.97
N THR A 55 0.16 -14.06 -6.94
CA THR A 55 1.06 -13.60 -8.00
C THR A 55 1.54 -14.82 -8.81
N ALA A 56 2.51 -14.63 -9.70
CA ALA A 56 3.09 -15.75 -10.45
C ALA A 56 3.84 -16.77 -9.56
N SER A 57 4.39 -16.33 -8.43
CA SER A 57 5.25 -17.13 -7.55
C SER A 57 4.73 -17.28 -6.12
N ASP A 58 3.82 -16.41 -5.69
CA ASP A 58 3.45 -16.28 -4.28
C ASP A 58 1.95 -16.16 -4.10
N ARG A 59 1.45 -16.65 -2.98
CA ARG A 59 0.11 -16.38 -2.49
C ARG A 59 0.14 -15.14 -1.61
N ILE A 60 -0.72 -14.17 -1.90
CA ILE A 60 -1.00 -13.05 -0.99
C ILE A 60 -1.93 -13.56 0.11
N VAL A 61 -1.40 -13.68 1.32
CA VAL A 61 -2.17 -14.15 2.49
C VAL A 61 -2.71 -13.00 3.32
N SER A 62 -2.14 -11.80 3.17
CA SER A 62 -2.64 -10.59 3.83
C SER A 62 -2.27 -9.37 3.00
N ALA A 63 -3.23 -8.48 2.77
CA ALA A 63 -2.99 -7.14 2.24
C ALA A 63 -3.71 -6.15 3.16
N ARG A 64 -2.97 -5.21 3.76
CA ARG A 64 -3.52 -4.26 4.72
C ARG A 64 -2.91 -2.88 4.52
N VAL A 65 -3.74 -1.85 4.63
CA VAL A 65 -3.26 -0.50 4.91
C VAL A 65 -2.79 -0.46 6.36
N THR A 66 -1.56 -0.01 6.60
CA THR A 66 -0.98 0.13 7.95
C THR A 66 -1.02 1.57 8.44
N GLY A 67 -1.14 2.53 7.54
CA GLY A 67 -1.23 3.94 7.88
C GLY A 67 -1.58 4.79 6.66
N TRP A 68 -2.07 6.00 6.91
CA TRP A 68 -2.23 7.02 5.89
C TRP A 68 -2.02 8.41 6.49
N ARG A 69 -1.55 9.35 5.68
CA ARG A 69 -1.32 10.74 6.05
C ARG A 69 -1.70 11.67 4.90
N LEU A 70 -2.16 12.87 5.23
CA LEU A 70 -2.34 13.97 4.29
C LEU A 70 -1.41 15.10 4.70
N ILE A 71 -0.54 15.50 3.79
CA ILE A 71 0.44 16.56 3.96
C ILE A 71 0.02 17.68 3.02
N ALA A 72 -0.23 18.86 3.56
CA ALA A 72 -0.45 20.04 2.73
C ALA A 72 0.89 20.52 2.19
N ASP A 73 0.93 20.86 0.91
CA ASP A 73 2.06 21.57 0.33
C ASP A 73 2.21 22.93 1.05
N PRO A 74 3.42 23.35 1.45
CA PRO A 74 3.65 24.68 2.03
C PRO A 74 3.17 25.83 1.15
N GLU A 75 3.08 25.65 -0.18
CA GLU A 75 2.54 26.66 -1.10
C GLU A 75 1.00 26.64 -1.17
N GLY A 76 0.33 25.64 -0.57
CA GLY A 76 -1.12 25.56 -0.42
C GLY A 76 -1.89 25.05 -1.65
N ASP A 77 -1.21 24.85 -2.78
CA ASP A 77 -1.84 24.50 -4.05
C ASP A 77 -1.99 22.98 -4.28
N ALA A 78 -1.39 22.16 -3.42
CA ALA A 78 -1.44 20.71 -3.52
C ALA A 78 -1.63 20.00 -2.17
N LEU A 79 -2.28 18.84 -2.23
CA LEU A 79 -2.32 17.87 -1.13
C LEU A 79 -1.52 16.63 -1.53
N HIS A 80 -0.62 16.21 -0.65
CA HIS A 80 0.16 14.98 -0.76
C HIS A 80 -0.40 13.93 0.21
N GLY A 81 -1.10 12.95 -0.35
CA GLY A 81 -1.55 11.77 0.37
C GLY A 81 -0.48 10.68 0.35
N VAL A 82 -0.18 10.13 1.53
CA VAL A 82 0.75 9.02 1.72
C VAL A 82 -0.05 7.84 2.27
N LEU A 83 0.05 6.68 1.63
CA LEU A 83 -0.59 5.44 2.05
C LEU A 83 0.47 4.36 2.26
N ASP A 84 0.55 3.83 3.48
CA ASP A 84 1.46 2.75 3.83
C ASP A 84 0.71 1.42 3.77
N VAL A 85 1.24 0.48 2.98
CA VAL A 85 0.65 -0.82 2.70
C VAL A 85 1.58 -1.93 3.13
N ARG A 86 1.02 -2.98 3.72
CA ARG A 86 1.72 -4.22 4.05
C ARG A 86 1.07 -5.40 3.34
N LEU A 87 1.89 -6.14 2.61
CA LEU A 87 1.55 -7.41 2.03
C LEU A 87 2.32 -8.52 2.76
N ARG A 88 1.64 -9.63 3.04
CA ARG A 88 2.26 -10.87 3.46
C ARG A 88 2.08 -11.91 2.38
N LEU A 89 3.18 -12.53 2.02
CA LEU A 89 3.31 -13.45 0.91
C LEU A 89 3.76 -14.80 1.45
N HIS A 90 3.18 -15.85 0.91
CA HIS A 90 3.62 -17.22 1.13
C HIS A 90 4.00 -17.81 -0.24
N PRO A 91 5.20 -18.36 -0.42
CA PRO A 91 5.59 -18.96 -1.69
C PRO A 91 4.63 -20.06 -2.12
N LEU A 92 4.27 -20.08 -3.40
CA LEU A 92 3.65 -21.25 -4.02
C LEU A 92 4.80 -22.23 -4.26
N GLY A 93 4.85 -23.32 -3.51
CA GLY A 93 6.01 -24.23 -3.51
C GLY A 93 6.45 -24.62 -4.92
N VAL A 94 7.77 -24.80 -5.09
CA VAL A 94 8.36 -25.48 -6.26
C VAL A 94 8.14 -26.98 -6.19
#